data_AF-A0A4Z0YHY3-F1
#
_entry.id   AF-A0A4Z0YHY3-F1
#
_cell.length_a   1.000
_cell.length_b   1.000
_cell.length_c   1.000
_cell.angle_alpha   90.00
_cell.angle_beta   90.00
_cell.angle_gamma   90.00
#
_symmetry.space_group_name_H-M   'P 1'
#
loop_
_entity.id
_entity.type
_entity.pdbx_description
1 polymer ?
#
loop_
_entity_poly.entity_id
_entity_poly.type
_entity_poly.pdbx_seq_one_letter_code
_entity_poly.pdbx_strand_id
1 'polypeptide(L)'
;MEAKVDQQRRRQPRRPCLSVGKGLNTNPTYQKIAITGTDVGVTLQTLWSRANDIPCNPETRVSFHAIILLAAIGGFRPGTLLNLTYSQFHVTVVRDPTNSARTQIVVTINIKRNKIKETAKTSRARNGGSIGFSITLIPNCTFCLASLILTRGVQTNGFDPDFTTVDQIFDRPNLEHVDFVPLRWKTEMLEQKIFPMSYKTLNDLWHRVLLVSGAREDARLYSLRVGTGANLDGVLSDALRNYVLSHTTHVFESSYQSFRVRADLMQLAFKADAGDHSQLFARLCDVSLGRDTNAPANISPEEELQFGERKDITVLRNAIKKTTDPKEQARLRTNLNNLVKTLSQLKLQDNRAKYFEQVDYLRAQGHATDKICAPNEKKTPLPRAIARIFRSLHAFVEEQAADHTRRSRYYMSFLLAYLTNAPPTVSDELESKQEKKAWADLSPVSQDGLSRCLLCKKLYAGRSALTRHYKALHTDDTTFSRPFSCPECQLIGLEETLIGSARQWSNHVERYGLAVSALPSSPPKPG
;
A
#
# COMPACT_ATOMS: atom_id res chain seq x y z
N MET A 1 42.75 -15.35 2.67
CA MET A 1 42.14 -14.41 1.71
C MET A 1 40.99 -13.73 2.42
N GLU A 2 41.27 -12.59 3.03
CA GLU A 2 40.47 -11.96 4.09
C GLU A 2 39.30 -11.13 3.52
N ALA A 3 38.07 -11.57 3.77
CA ALA A 3 36.88 -10.75 3.61
C ALA A 3 36.61 -9.99 4.92
N LYS A 4 37.08 -8.74 5.02
CA LYS A 4 36.65 -7.81 6.07
C LYS A 4 35.20 -7.41 5.81
N VAL A 5 34.29 -7.95 6.62
CA VAL A 5 32.85 -7.73 6.57
C VAL A 5 32.50 -6.33 7.07
N ASP A 6 31.86 -5.56 6.19
CA ASP A 6 31.34 -4.20 6.32
C ASP A 6 30.16 -4.12 7.32
N GLN A 7 30.45 -4.24 8.62
CA GLN A 7 29.44 -4.32 9.69
C GLN A 7 28.99 -2.96 10.28
N GLN A 8 29.21 -1.83 9.60
CA GLN A 8 28.89 -0.48 10.12
C GLN A 8 27.65 0.21 9.51
N ARG A 9 26.86 -0.45 8.65
CA ARG A 9 25.79 0.20 7.87
C ARG A 9 24.41 0.41 8.54
N ARG A 10 24.26 0.33 9.87
CA ARG A 10 22.94 0.54 10.53
C ARG A 10 22.94 1.51 11.72
N ARG A 11 23.63 2.64 11.58
CA ARG A 11 23.39 3.81 12.46
C ARG A 11 23.16 5.05 11.61
N GLN A 12 22.10 5.80 11.93
CA GLN A 12 21.88 7.13 11.35
C GLN A 12 23.15 7.97 11.55
N PRO A 13 23.71 8.62 10.52
CA PRO A 13 24.72 9.63 10.76
C PRO A 13 24.06 10.80 11.49
N ARG A 14 24.45 11.00 12.76
CA ARG A 14 24.28 12.28 13.44
C ARG A 14 24.92 13.36 12.54
N ARG A 15 24.26 14.51 12.41
CA ARG A 15 24.77 15.62 11.57
C ARG A 15 26.19 16.06 11.99
N PRO A 16 26.95 16.66 11.05
CA PRO A 16 28.39 16.76 11.11
C PRO A 16 28.82 17.93 11.99
N CYS A 17 29.29 17.64 13.20
CA CYS A 17 30.16 18.58 13.93
C CYS A 17 31.55 17.97 14.22
N LEU A 18 31.79 16.71 13.84
CA LEU A 18 33.03 15.97 14.15
C LEU A 18 33.77 15.43 12.91
N SER A 19 33.20 15.58 11.70
CA SER A 19 33.72 14.91 10.49
C SER A 19 34.73 15.73 9.68
N VAL A 20 34.88 17.03 9.95
CA VAL A 20 35.78 17.90 9.17
C VAL A 20 37.26 17.61 9.46
N GLY A 21 37.58 17.03 10.62
CA GLY A 21 38.97 16.73 11.01
C GLY A 21 39.54 15.38 10.54
N LYS A 22 38.80 14.54 9.81
CA LYS A 22 39.23 13.15 9.51
C LYS A 22 39.09 12.69 8.05
N GLY A 23 38.92 13.60 7.09
CA GLY A 23 38.88 13.23 5.66
C GLY A 23 37.76 12.24 5.27
N LEU A 24 36.72 12.12 6.09
CA LEU A 24 35.59 11.22 5.81
C LEU A 24 34.65 11.90 4.80
N ASN A 25 34.43 11.23 3.67
CA ASN A 25 33.51 11.69 2.63
C ASN A 25 32.10 11.86 3.22
N THR A 26 31.58 13.09 3.16
CA THR A 26 30.26 13.45 3.68
C THR A 26 29.16 13.26 2.65
N ASN A 27 29.51 12.88 1.42
CA ASN A 27 28.53 12.61 0.38
C ASN A 27 27.79 11.32 0.71
N PRO A 28 26.44 11.34 0.74
CA PRO A 28 25.67 10.13 0.91
C PRO A 28 25.99 9.15 -0.23
N THR A 29 26.42 7.94 0.12
CA THR A 29 26.75 6.85 -0.82
C THR A 29 25.52 6.14 -1.39
N TYR A 30 24.33 6.68 -1.16
CA TYR A 30 23.07 6.11 -1.61
C TYR A 30 22.34 7.10 -2.50
N GLN A 31 21.67 6.58 -3.53
CA GLN A 31 20.82 7.39 -4.40
C GLN A 31 19.56 7.80 -3.64
N LYS A 32 19.17 9.08 -3.79
CA LYS A 32 17.91 9.57 -3.25
C LYS A 32 16.79 9.19 -4.19
N ILE A 33 15.95 8.28 -3.72
CA ILE A 33 14.78 7.79 -4.44
C ILE A 33 13.55 8.48 -3.86
N ALA A 34 12.58 8.79 -4.71
CA ALA A 34 11.29 9.31 -4.31
C ALA A 34 10.27 8.17 -4.27
N ILE A 35 9.51 8.04 -3.18
CA ILE A 35 8.36 7.12 -3.10
C ILE A 35 7.11 7.93 -3.46
N THR A 36 6.46 7.58 -4.58
CA THR A 36 5.30 8.30 -5.11
C THR A 36 3.99 7.90 -4.42
N GLY A 37 2.87 8.53 -4.81
CA GLY A 37 1.54 8.14 -4.36
C GLY A 37 1.18 6.69 -4.77
N THR A 38 1.57 6.29 -5.99
CA THR A 38 1.43 4.90 -6.48
C THR A 38 2.18 3.93 -5.58
N ASP A 39 3.43 4.25 -5.24
CA ASP A 39 4.26 3.42 -4.38
C ASP A 39 3.69 3.28 -2.96
N VAL A 40 3.11 4.35 -2.41
CA VAL A 40 2.36 4.30 -1.15
C VAL A 40 1.16 3.38 -1.27
N GLY A 41 0.40 3.47 -2.36
CA GLY A 41 -0.72 2.58 -2.66
C GLY A 41 -0.30 1.11 -2.66
N VAL A 42 0.76 0.77 -3.41
CA VAL A 42 1.33 -0.59 -3.45
C VAL A 42 1.79 -1.06 -2.07
N THR A 43 2.46 -0.20 -1.31
CA THR A 43 2.93 -0.50 0.05
C THR A 43 1.75 -0.85 0.97
N LEU A 44 0.70 -0.01 0.97
CA LEU A 44 -0.47 -0.21 1.82
C LEU A 44 -1.33 -1.39 1.36
N GLN A 45 -1.49 -1.61 0.05
CA GLN A 45 -2.18 -2.80 -0.45
C GLN A 45 -1.43 -4.08 -0.09
N THR A 46 -0.10 -4.08 -0.18
CA THR A 46 0.74 -5.22 0.22
C THR A 46 0.61 -5.51 1.72
N LEU A 47 0.57 -4.45 2.55
CA LEU A 47 0.36 -4.58 4.00
C LEU A 47 -0.88 -5.43 4.34
N TRP A 48 -1.96 -5.33 3.57
CA TRP A 48 -3.19 -6.06 3.85
C TRP A 48 -3.33 -7.36 3.05
N SER A 49 -2.98 -7.36 1.76
CA SER A 49 -3.11 -8.54 0.88
C SER A 49 -2.11 -9.66 1.20
N ARG A 50 -0.93 -9.31 1.71
CA ARG A 50 0.13 -10.25 2.09
C ARG A 50 0.35 -10.26 3.61
N ALA A 51 -0.73 -10.13 4.38
CA ALA A 51 -0.66 -10.00 5.84
C ALA A 51 0.02 -11.19 6.53
N ASN A 52 -0.12 -12.40 5.98
CA ASN A 52 0.54 -13.61 6.50
C ASN A 52 2.07 -13.52 6.38
N ASP A 53 2.58 -12.85 5.35
CA ASP A 53 4.02 -12.61 5.17
C ASP A 53 4.52 -11.40 5.96
N ILE A 54 3.62 -10.59 6.52
CA ILE A 54 3.93 -9.39 7.28
C ILE A 54 3.31 -9.55 8.67
N PRO A 55 3.82 -10.48 9.50
CA PRO A 55 3.24 -10.75 10.80
C PRO A 55 3.42 -9.56 11.75
N CYS A 56 2.30 -9.02 12.21
CA CYS A 56 2.23 -8.02 13.27
C CYS A 56 0.82 -8.02 13.88
N ASN A 57 0.70 -7.50 15.11
CA ASN A 57 -0.60 -7.39 15.77
C ASN A 57 -1.48 -6.31 15.11
N PRO A 58 -2.81 -6.35 15.31
CA PRO A 58 -3.75 -5.42 14.67
C PRO A 58 -3.43 -3.94 14.89
N GLU A 59 -3.13 -3.55 16.12
CA GLU A 59 -2.81 -2.16 16.47
C GLU A 59 -1.55 -1.67 15.76
N THR A 60 -0.52 -2.52 15.68
CA THR A 60 0.73 -2.21 14.97
C THR A 60 0.47 -2.04 13.48
N ARG A 61 -0.37 -2.88 12.86
CA ARG A 61 -0.71 -2.78 11.44
C ARG A 61 -1.43 -1.48 11.11
N VAL A 62 -2.47 -1.15 11.89
CA VAL A 62 -3.24 0.10 11.74
C VAL A 62 -2.37 1.33 12.01
N SER A 63 -1.54 1.29 13.05
CA SER A 63 -0.59 2.37 13.34
C SER A 63 0.43 2.56 12.23
N PHE A 64 0.96 1.47 11.65
CA PHE A 64 1.86 1.54 10.49
C PHE A 64 1.16 2.22 9.31
N HIS A 65 -0.05 1.78 8.95
CA HIS A 65 -0.86 2.36 7.87
C HIS A 65 -1.03 3.87 8.07
N ALA A 66 -1.48 4.29 9.25
CA ALA A 66 -1.71 5.70 9.56
C ALA A 66 -0.42 6.54 9.49
N ILE A 67 0.70 6.02 10.04
CA ILE A 67 1.99 6.72 10.02
C ILE A 67 2.52 6.88 8.59
N ILE A 68 2.36 5.86 7.73
CA ILE A 68 2.75 5.97 6.31
C ILE A 68 1.92 7.04 5.59
N LEU A 69 0.60 7.11 5.84
CA LEU A 69 -0.24 8.17 5.27
C LEU A 69 0.16 9.56 5.77
N LEU A 70 0.39 9.73 7.07
CA LEU A 70 0.88 10.99 7.63
C LEU A 70 2.22 11.41 7.00
N ALA A 71 3.14 10.46 6.85
CA ALA A 71 4.42 10.70 6.19
C ALA A 71 4.25 11.08 4.71
N ALA A 72 3.34 10.43 3.98
CA ALA A 72 3.09 10.71 2.57
C ALA A 72 2.38 12.06 2.33
N ILE A 73 1.45 12.45 3.23
CA ILE A 73 0.66 13.69 3.10
C ILE A 73 1.52 14.94 3.31
N GLY A 74 2.23 15.03 4.42
CA GLY A 74 2.99 16.24 4.78
C GLY A 74 4.51 16.06 4.78
N GLY A 75 4.99 14.88 4.37
CA GLY A 75 6.41 14.59 4.33
C GLY A 75 7.03 14.52 5.72
N PHE A 76 6.28 14.42 6.82
CA PHE A 76 6.82 14.63 8.16
C PHE A 76 7.92 13.62 8.52
N ARG A 77 8.87 14.03 9.38
CA ARG A 77 9.91 13.11 9.83
C ARG A 77 9.30 12.01 10.70
N PRO A 78 9.76 10.75 10.59
CA PRO A 78 9.22 9.66 11.41
C PRO A 78 9.23 9.97 12.91
N GLY A 79 10.30 10.56 13.43
CA GLY A 79 10.39 10.93 14.86
C GLY A 79 9.33 11.93 15.34
N THR A 80 8.70 12.69 14.43
CA THR A 80 7.58 13.58 14.74
C THR A 80 6.24 12.83 14.78
N LEU A 81 6.12 11.73 14.04
CA LEU A 81 4.86 10.98 13.87
C LEU A 81 4.65 9.91 14.96
N LEU A 82 5.73 9.38 15.55
CA LEU A 82 5.67 8.24 16.48
C LEU A 82 5.13 8.56 17.89
N ASN A 83 4.93 9.85 18.20
CA ASN A 83 4.47 10.31 19.51
C ASN A 83 3.20 11.16 19.38
N LEU A 84 2.43 10.99 18.31
CA LEU A 84 1.20 11.75 18.13
C LEU A 84 0.15 11.30 19.15
N THR A 85 -0.37 12.25 19.92
CA THR A 85 -1.39 12.03 20.95
C THR A 85 -2.78 12.46 20.48
N TYR A 86 -3.85 12.04 21.16
CA TYR A 86 -5.22 12.45 20.80
C TYR A 86 -5.40 13.97 20.80
N SER A 87 -4.73 14.72 21.69
CA SER A 87 -4.79 16.19 21.73
C SER A 87 -4.31 16.88 20.44
N GLN A 88 -3.61 16.16 19.56
CA GLN A 88 -3.16 16.68 18.28
C GLN A 88 -4.18 16.49 17.15
N PHE A 89 -5.29 15.81 17.40
CA PHE A 89 -6.35 15.56 16.43
C PHE A 89 -7.63 16.22 16.94
N HIS A 90 -8.31 16.98 16.09
CA HIS A 90 -9.56 17.63 16.42
C HIS A 90 -10.61 17.13 15.43
N VAL A 91 -11.63 16.45 15.94
CA VAL A 91 -12.69 15.88 15.12
C VAL A 91 -13.89 16.83 15.16
N THR A 92 -14.44 17.12 14.00
CA THR A 92 -15.54 18.06 13.84
C THR A 92 -16.51 17.53 12.80
N VAL A 93 -17.80 17.72 13.05
CA VAL A 93 -18.87 17.51 12.06
C VAL A 93 -19.26 18.88 11.54
N VAL A 94 -19.19 19.05 10.22
CA VAL A 94 -19.49 20.30 9.54
C VAL A 94 -20.61 20.10 8.53
N ARG A 95 -21.43 21.12 8.31
CA ARG A 95 -22.43 21.10 7.24
C ARG A 95 -21.74 21.15 5.89
N ASP A 96 -22.19 20.33 4.95
CA ASP A 96 -21.64 20.34 3.60
C ASP A 96 -21.98 21.69 2.92
N PRO A 97 -20.98 22.45 2.45
CA PRO A 97 -21.21 23.77 1.86
C PRO A 97 -21.99 23.71 0.55
N THR A 98 -22.02 22.55 -0.10
CA THR A 98 -22.76 22.33 -1.36
C THR A 98 -24.15 21.74 -1.15
N ASN A 99 -24.40 21.13 0.02
CA ASN A 99 -25.69 20.53 0.35
C ASN A 99 -25.95 20.61 1.86
N SER A 100 -26.76 21.58 2.28
CA SER A 100 -27.05 21.84 3.69
C SER A 100 -27.76 20.69 4.42
N ALA A 101 -28.33 19.71 3.71
CA ALA A 101 -28.92 18.50 4.29
C ALA A 101 -27.88 17.41 4.61
N ARG A 102 -26.63 17.58 4.18
CA ARG A 102 -25.54 16.63 4.42
C ARG A 102 -24.53 17.18 5.42
N THR A 103 -23.87 16.26 6.10
CA THR A 103 -22.76 16.56 7.00
C THR A 103 -21.49 15.88 6.51
N GLN A 104 -20.34 16.48 6.84
CA GLN A 104 -19.03 15.92 6.59
C GLN A 104 -18.25 15.87 7.91
N ILE A 105 -17.45 14.83 8.08
CA ILE A 105 -16.51 14.75 9.21
C ILE A 105 -15.17 15.30 8.74
N VAL A 106 -14.67 16.30 9.47
CA VAL A 106 -13.37 16.91 9.25
C VAL A 106 -12.49 16.62 10.46
N VAL A 107 -11.29 16.11 10.19
CA VAL A 107 -10.27 15.87 11.21
C VAL A 107 -9.13 16.85 10.98
N THR A 108 -8.90 17.75 11.93
CA THR A 108 -7.79 18.70 11.91
C THR A 108 -6.63 18.16 12.73
N ILE A 109 -5.45 18.07 12.10
CA ILE A 109 -4.25 17.45 12.66
C ILE A 109 -3.20 18.54 12.91
N ASN A 110 -2.69 18.61 14.14
CA ASN A 110 -1.70 19.58 14.59
C ASN A 110 -0.38 18.88 14.93
N ILE A 111 0.62 19.02 14.05
CA ILE A 111 1.91 18.33 14.17
C ILE A 111 3.00 19.27 14.68
N LYS A 112 3.59 18.94 15.83
CA LYS A 112 4.73 19.69 16.41
C LYS A 112 6.02 19.48 15.61
N ARG A 113 6.75 20.55 15.33
CA ARG A 113 8.03 20.49 14.60
C ARG A 113 9.18 20.08 15.52
N ASN A 114 10.03 19.16 15.06
CA ASN A 114 11.18 18.68 15.84
C ASN A 114 12.53 19.33 15.48
N LYS A 115 12.58 20.21 14.48
CA LYS A 115 13.82 20.88 14.07
C LYS A 115 13.52 22.26 13.52
N ILE A 116 13.51 23.24 14.41
CA ILE A 116 13.57 24.65 14.05
C ILE A 116 14.99 25.06 14.43
N LYS A 117 15.87 25.29 13.46
CA LYS A 117 17.09 26.03 13.75
C LYS A 117 16.64 27.46 14.06
N GLU A 118 17.02 28.00 15.22
CA GLU A 118 16.68 29.37 15.61
C GLU A 118 17.02 30.42 14.55
N THR A 119 18.02 30.14 13.71
CA THR A 119 18.51 31.02 12.65
C THR A 119 17.70 30.99 11.36
N ALA A 120 16.69 30.11 11.22
CA ALA A 120 15.85 29.98 10.03
C ALA A 120 14.38 30.32 10.33
N LYS A 121 14.14 31.30 11.21
CA LYS A 121 12.82 31.86 11.51
C LYS A 121 12.29 32.59 10.26
N THR A 122 11.77 31.84 9.28
CA THR A 122 10.74 32.38 8.37
C THR A 122 9.65 33.02 9.24
N SER A 123 9.04 34.13 8.84
CA SER A 123 8.04 34.88 9.62
C SER A 123 6.94 34.02 10.25
N ARG A 124 6.53 32.89 9.63
CA ARG A 124 5.56 31.91 10.17
C ARG A 124 6.10 30.98 11.27
N ALA A 125 7.39 31.00 11.58
CA ALA A 125 7.97 30.29 12.73
C ALA A 125 7.61 30.98 14.06
N ARG A 126 7.11 32.22 14.03
CA ARG A 126 6.50 32.89 15.20
C ARG A 126 5.16 32.26 15.63
N ASN A 127 4.49 31.50 14.76
CA ASN A 127 3.17 30.91 15.02
C ASN A 127 3.23 29.51 15.65
N GLY A 128 3.92 29.37 16.79
CA GLY A 128 3.69 28.24 17.70
C GLY A 128 4.34 26.90 17.37
N GLY A 129 5.29 26.82 16.43
CA GLY A 129 6.12 25.62 16.23
C GLY A 129 5.38 24.37 15.74
N SER A 130 4.10 24.47 15.37
CA SER A 130 3.27 23.38 14.85
C SER A 130 2.84 23.63 13.39
N ILE A 131 2.33 22.58 12.75
CA ILE A 131 1.69 22.63 11.43
C ILE A 131 0.29 22.03 11.61
N GLY A 132 -0.73 22.83 11.31
CA GLY A 132 -2.13 22.40 11.25
C GLY A 132 -2.56 22.14 9.82
N PHE A 133 -3.26 21.04 9.58
CA PHE A 133 -3.96 20.78 8.31
C PHE A 133 -5.18 19.89 8.56
N SER A 134 -6.18 19.99 7.69
CA SER A 134 -7.43 19.25 7.81
C SER A 134 -7.52 18.15 6.76
N ILE A 135 -8.12 17.04 7.13
CA ILE A 135 -8.47 15.92 6.25
C ILE A 135 -9.94 15.57 6.44
N THR A 136 -10.50 14.85 5.48
CA THR A 136 -11.87 14.32 5.55
C THR A 136 -11.92 12.87 5.08
N LEU A 137 -13.10 12.28 5.09
CA LEU A 137 -13.35 10.97 4.51
C LEU A 137 -13.22 11.06 2.99
N ILE A 138 -12.52 10.09 2.39
CA ILE A 138 -12.26 10.09 0.95
C ILE A 138 -12.68 8.76 0.33
N PRO A 139 -13.04 8.73 -0.96
CA PRO A 139 -13.57 7.52 -1.61
C PRO A 139 -12.63 6.31 -1.54
N ASN A 140 -11.32 6.54 -1.67
CA ASN A 140 -10.33 5.49 -1.60
C ASN A 140 -9.92 5.22 -0.14
N CYS A 141 -10.48 4.16 0.44
CA CYS A 141 -10.19 3.75 1.82
C CYS A 141 -8.71 3.45 2.08
N THR A 142 -7.93 3.09 1.04
CA THR A 142 -6.47 2.88 1.17
C THR A 142 -5.77 4.13 1.66
N PHE A 143 -6.23 5.30 1.23
CA PHE A 143 -5.63 6.59 1.59
C PHE A 143 -6.41 7.34 2.68
N CYS A 144 -7.51 6.77 3.19
CA CYS A 144 -8.41 7.47 4.11
C CYS A 144 -7.89 7.46 5.56
N LEU A 145 -7.04 8.42 5.89
CA LEU A 145 -6.50 8.61 7.25
C LEU A 145 -7.59 8.97 8.27
N ALA A 146 -8.65 9.69 7.86
CA ALA A 146 -9.76 10.05 8.74
C ALA A 146 -10.47 8.80 9.28
N SER A 147 -10.74 7.78 8.44
CA SER A 147 -11.31 6.51 8.91
C SER A 147 -10.44 5.82 9.96
N LEU A 148 -9.11 5.82 9.79
CA LEU A 148 -8.20 5.22 10.78
C LEU A 148 -8.26 5.94 12.13
N ILE A 149 -8.29 7.29 12.13
CA ILE A 149 -8.37 8.11 13.33
C ILE A 149 -9.70 7.91 14.06
N LEU A 150 -10.81 7.99 13.33
CA LEU A 150 -12.14 7.83 13.90
C LEU A 150 -12.34 6.43 14.47
N THR A 151 -11.90 5.38 13.76
CA THR A 151 -11.96 4.01 14.28
C THR A 151 -11.15 3.84 15.55
N ARG A 152 -9.95 4.43 15.64
CA ARG A 152 -9.16 4.42 16.87
C ARG A 152 -9.89 5.11 18.02
N GLY A 153 -10.56 6.23 17.75
CA GLY A 153 -11.41 6.91 18.73
C GLY A 153 -12.52 6.03 19.29
N VAL A 154 -13.26 5.31 18.43
CA VAL A 154 -14.29 4.34 18.87
C VAL A 154 -13.68 3.18 19.65
N GLN A 155 -12.63 2.58 19.10
CA GLN A 155 -11.99 1.40 19.68
C GLN A 155 -11.48 1.64 21.11
N THR A 156 -10.98 2.84 21.40
CA THR A 156 -10.48 3.20 22.73
C THR A 156 -11.55 3.84 23.62
N ASN A 157 -12.82 3.88 23.18
CA ASN A 157 -13.88 4.65 23.82
C ASN A 157 -13.43 6.10 24.17
N GLY A 158 -12.75 6.74 23.23
CA GLY A 158 -11.97 7.96 23.51
C GLY A 158 -12.73 9.27 23.41
N PHE A 159 -13.95 9.25 22.89
CA PHE A 159 -14.77 10.45 22.66
C PHE A 159 -15.65 10.80 23.87
N ASP A 160 -15.95 12.09 24.01
CA ASP A 160 -16.94 12.64 24.95
C ASP A 160 -17.96 13.49 24.16
N PRO A 161 -19.25 13.10 24.11
CA PRO A 161 -19.84 11.89 24.69
C PRO A 161 -19.39 10.59 24.00
N ASP A 162 -19.59 9.45 24.68
CA ASP A 162 -19.18 8.12 24.18
C ASP A 162 -19.86 7.76 22.84
N PHE A 163 -19.07 7.18 21.93
CA PHE A 163 -19.54 6.52 20.72
C PHE A 163 -19.09 5.05 20.76
N THR A 164 -20.05 4.14 20.96
CA THR A 164 -19.78 2.70 21.12
C THR A 164 -19.76 1.96 19.78
N THR A 165 -20.32 2.54 18.73
CA THR A 165 -20.30 1.99 17.37
C THR A 165 -19.84 3.04 16.36
N VAL A 166 -19.39 2.57 15.20
CA VAL A 166 -19.00 3.43 14.07
C VAL A 166 -20.18 4.28 13.60
N ASP A 167 -21.37 3.72 13.47
CA ASP A 167 -22.56 4.43 12.97
C ASP A 167 -22.94 5.63 13.84
N GLN A 168 -22.77 5.52 15.17
CA GLN A 168 -23.10 6.62 16.07
C GLN A 168 -22.26 7.87 15.78
N ILE A 169 -21.02 7.76 15.30
CA ILE A 169 -20.20 8.92 14.92
C ILE A 169 -20.86 9.71 13.77
N PHE A 170 -21.55 9.02 12.87
CA PHE A 170 -22.17 9.64 11.70
C PHE A 170 -23.61 10.08 11.96
N ASP A 171 -24.36 9.32 12.75
CA ASP A 171 -25.82 9.50 12.89
C ASP A 171 -26.23 10.32 14.11
N ARG A 172 -25.44 10.31 15.18
CA ARG A 172 -25.81 10.96 16.45
C ARG A 172 -25.55 12.47 16.47
N PRO A 173 -24.49 13.03 15.86
CA PRO A 173 -24.26 14.48 15.89
C PRO A 173 -25.40 15.24 15.20
N ASN A 174 -26.07 16.12 15.94
CA ASN A 174 -27.13 16.99 15.42
C ASN A 174 -26.60 18.41 15.27
N LEU A 175 -26.60 18.92 14.04
CA LEU A 175 -26.14 20.27 13.73
C LEU A 175 -27.26 21.32 13.90
N GLU A 176 -28.53 20.93 13.99
CA GLU A 176 -29.67 21.86 14.08
C GLU A 176 -29.51 23.06 13.11
N HIS A 177 -29.36 24.27 13.66
CA HIS A 177 -29.19 25.53 12.96
C HIS A 177 -27.72 26.01 12.87
N VAL A 178 -26.77 25.26 13.45
CA VAL A 178 -25.33 25.55 13.36
C VAL A 178 -24.67 24.74 12.24
N ASP A 179 -23.49 25.16 11.80
CA ASP A 179 -22.73 24.50 10.73
C ASP A 179 -21.52 23.71 11.23
N PHE A 180 -21.32 23.67 12.55
CA PHE A 180 -20.12 23.16 13.18
C PHE A 180 -20.42 22.54 14.54
N VAL A 181 -20.07 21.27 14.72
CA VAL A 181 -20.13 20.56 16.00
C VAL A 181 -18.80 19.86 16.26
N PRO A 182 -18.06 20.23 17.33
CA PRO A 182 -16.83 19.53 17.70
C PRO A 182 -17.14 18.21 18.43
N LEU A 183 -16.47 17.14 18.02
CA LEU A 183 -16.48 15.87 18.76
C LEU A 183 -15.22 15.84 19.64
N ARG A 184 -15.41 15.98 20.96
CA ARG A 184 -14.32 16.11 21.91
C ARG A 184 -13.74 14.75 22.27
N TRP A 185 -12.47 14.73 22.62
CA TRP A 185 -11.86 13.60 23.30
C TRP A 185 -12.10 13.71 24.81
N LYS A 186 -12.19 12.58 25.49
CA LYS A 186 -12.13 12.52 26.95
C LYS A 186 -10.79 13.07 27.45
N THR A 187 -10.82 13.74 28.59
CA THR A 187 -9.63 14.42 29.15
C THR A 187 -8.47 13.46 29.39
N GLU A 188 -8.75 12.25 29.88
CA GLU A 188 -7.78 11.18 30.13
C GLU A 188 -7.14 10.59 28.85
N MET A 189 -7.72 10.86 27.68
CA MET A 189 -7.20 10.37 26.40
C MET A 189 -6.18 11.33 25.78
N LEU A 190 -6.21 12.62 26.15
CA LEU A 190 -5.48 13.68 25.45
C LEU A 190 -3.97 13.43 25.32
N GLU A 191 -3.35 12.84 26.34
CA GLU A 191 -1.92 12.51 26.37
C GLU A 191 -1.59 11.10 25.86
N GLN A 192 -2.60 10.28 25.58
CA GLN A 192 -2.40 8.94 25.04
C GLN A 192 -2.04 9.00 23.56
N LYS A 193 -1.20 8.06 23.11
CA LYS A 193 -0.83 7.95 21.70
C LYS A 193 -1.98 7.33 20.91
N ILE A 194 -2.40 7.99 19.83
CA ILE A 194 -3.44 7.45 18.96
C ILE A 194 -2.91 6.30 18.07
N PHE A 195 -1.65 6.40 17.64
CA PHE A 195 -0.95 5.41 16.81
C PHE A 195 0.37 4.98 17.49
N PRO A 196 0.31 4.11 18.50
CA PRO A 196 1.50 3.69 19.24
C PRO A 196 2.44 2.88 18.34
N MET A 197 3.67 3.37 18.14
CA MET A 197 4.70 2.67 17.37
C MET A 197 6.10 3.09 17.81
N SER A 198 7.04 2.14 17.81
CA SER A 198 8.47 2.44 17.95
C SER A 198 9.12 2.69 16.58
N TYR A 199 10.18 3.51 16.51
CA TYR A 199 10.90 3.73 15.25
C TYR A 199 11.47 2.42 14.69
N LYS A 200 11.96 1.53 15.57
CA LYS A 200 12.50 0.23 15.18
C LYS A 200 11.42 -0.60 14.48
N THR A 201 10.24 -0.72 15.10
CA THR A 201 9.10 -1.46 14.54
C THR A 201 8.64 -0.87 13.20
N LEU A 202 8.51 0.46 13.12
CA LEU A 202 8.16 1.16 11.87
C LEU A 202 9.16 0.83 10.76
N ASN A 203 10.45 0.91 11.05
CA ASN A 203 11.50 0.69 10.07
C ASN A 203 11.57 -0.78 9.65
N ASP A 204 11.47 -1.72 10.59
CA ASP A 204 11.47 -3.16 10.31
C ASP A 204 10.26 -3.55 9.44
N LEU A 205 9.07 -3.01 9.74
CA LEU A 205 7.87 -3.23 8.92
C LEU A 205 7.97 -2.59 7.54
N TRP A 206 8.51 -1.38 7.44
CA TRP A 206 8.72 -0.70 6.16
C TRP A 206 9.55 -1.58 5.20
N HIS A 207 10.72 -2.04 5.65
CA HIS A 207 11.57 -2.91 4.83
C HIS A 207 10.90 -4.26 4.54
N ARG A 208 10.15 -4.83 5.50
CA ARG A 208 9.44 -6.08 5.27
C ARG A 208 8.34 -5.93 4.22
N VAL A 209 7.55 -4.85 4.25
CA VAL A 209 6.51 -4.58 3.27
C VAL A 209 7.10 -4.39 1.87
N LEU A 210 8.19 -3.62 1.73
CA LEU A 210 8.88 -3.44 0.45
C LEU A 210 9.39 -4.78 -0.11
N LEU A 211 10.04 -5.59 0.72
CA LEU A 211 10.52 -6.92 0.36
C LEU A 211 9.37 -7.81 -0.15
N VAL A 212 8.27 -7.89 0.60
CA VAL A 212 7.09 -8.71 0.28
C VAL A 212 6.35 -8.18 -0.94
N SER A 213 6.38 -6.86 -1.20
CA SER A 213 5.78 -6.26 -2.39
C SER A 213 6.51 -6.63 -3.70
N GLY A 214 7.70 -7.23 -3.57
CA GLY A 214 8.54 -7.58 -4.71
C GLY A 214 9.50 -6.48 -5.15
N ALA A 215 9.73 -5.45 -4.33
CA ALA A 215 10.59 -4.33 -4.70
C ALA A 215 12.04 -4.77 -4.97
N ARG A 216 12.61 -4.31 -6.08
CA ARG A 216 14.03 -4.57 -6.44
C ARG A 216 14.99 -3.84 -5.51
N GLU A 217 14.64 -2.59 -5.20
CA GLU A 217 15.46 -1.71 -4.39
C GLU A 217 14.91 -1.60 -2.96
N ASP A 218 15.83 -1.57 -2.00
CA ASP A 218 15.48 -1.35 -0.60
C ASP A 218 15.40 0.17 -0.30
N ALA A 219 14.30 0.77 -0.71
CA ALA A 219 14.05 2.19 -0.48
C ALA A 219 13.98 2.49 1.03
N ARG A 220 14.64 3.56 1.48
CA ARG A 220 14.59 3.98 2.88
C ARG A 220 13.23 4.61 3.18
N LEU A 221 12.78 4.54 4.43
CA LEU A 221 11.56 5.23 4.89
C LEU A 221 11.58 6.75 4.60
N TYR A 222 12.77 7.36 4.61
CA TYR A 222 12.95 8.78 4.30
C TYR A 222 12.57 9.14 2.84
N SER A 223 12.53 8.16 1.93
CA SER A 223 12.17 8.33 0.52
C SER A 223 10.72 8.78 0.34
N LEU A 224 9.82 8.46 1.30
CA LEU A 224 8.46 9.02 1.36
C LEU A 224 8.48 10.54 1.36
N ARG A 225 9.38 11.12 2.17
CA ARG A 225 9.51 12.56 2.30
C ARG A 225 10.11 13.21 1.07
N VAL A 226 10.96 12.50 0.33
CA VAL A 226 11.45 12.95 -0.99
C VAL A 226 10.30 13.00 -1.98
N GLY A 227 9.46 11.96 -2.04
CA GLY A 227 8.26 11.94 -2.86
C GLY A 227 7.26 13.04 -2.50
N THR A 228 6.96 13.23 -1.21
CA THR A 228 6.11 14.35 -0.78
C THR A 228 6.72 15.69 -1.17
N GLY A 229 8.03 15.88 -0.95
CA GLY A 229 8.70 17.11 -1.34
C GLY A 229 8.54 17.43 -2.82
N ALA A 230 8.66 16.41 -3.68
CA ALA A 230 8.46 16.55 -5.12
C ALA A 230 6.99 16.80 -5.53
N ASN A 231 6.00 16.41 -4.71
CA ASN A 231 4.59 16.70 -4.98
C ASN A 231 4.17 18.11 -4.53
N LEU A 232 4.84 18.65 -3.50
CA LEU A 232 4.61 20.01 -3.03
C LEU A 232 5.34 21.05 -3.90
N ASP A 233 6.39 20.62 -4.60
CA ASP A 233 7.20 21.46 -5.47
C ASP A 233 6.43 21.87 -6.72
N GLY A 234 6.50 23.15 -7.09
CA GLY A 234 5.73 23.72 -8.21
C GLY A 234 4.22 23.90 -7.95
N VAL A 235 3.65 23.18 -6.98
CA VAL A 235 2.23 23.34 -6.56
C VAL A 235 2.11 24.38 -5.44
N LEU A 236 2.99 24.34 -4.45
CA LEU A 236 3.06 25.33 -3.38
C LEU A 236 4.21 26.29 -3.63
N SER A 237 4.09 27.52 -3.13
CA SER A 237 5.25 28.43 -3.10
C SER A 237 6.38 27.83 -2.29
N ASP A 238 7.63 28.13 -2.68
CA ASP A 238 8.83 27.70 -1.97
C ASP A 238 8.74 27.95 -0.46
N ALA A 239 8.25 29.13 -0.06
CA ALA A 239 8.06 29.49 1.34
C ALA A 239 7.12 28.52 2.08
N LEU A 240 6.00 28.14 1.45
CA LEU A 240 5.02 27.23 2.04
C LEU A 240 5.50 25.77 2.01
N ARG A 241 6.10 25.30 0.91
CA ARG A 241 6.75 23.98 0.80
C ARG A 241 7.80 23.81 1.90
N ASN A 242 8.69 24.79 2.04
CA ASN A 242 9.73 24.83 3.06
C ASN A 242 9.16 24.86 4.48
N TYR A 243 8.06 25.59 4.68
CA TYR A 243 7.32 25.60 5.93
C TYR A 243 6.79 24.19 6.27
N VAL A 244 6.06 23.54 5.36
CA VAL A 244 5.50 22.19 5.57
C VAL A 244 6.61 21.19 5.86
N LEU A 245 7.65 21.16 5.03
CA LEU A 245 8.78 20.27 5.22
C LEU A 245 9.69 20.69 6.39
N SER A 246 9.53 21.87 6.99
CA SER A 246 10.45 22.38 8.03
C SER A 246 11.93 22.38 7.56
N HIS A 247 12.17 23.02 6.42
CA HIS A 247 13.48 23.16 5.77
C HIS A 247 13.70 24.54 5.17
N THR A 248 14.95 24.85 4.79
CA THR A 248 15.29 25.99 3.94
C THR A 248 15.32 25.56 2.47
N THR A 249 15.22 26.51 1.54
CA THR A 249 15.31 26.23 0.09
C THR A 249 16.60 25.48 -0.26
N HIS A 250 17.75 25.93 0.24
CA HIS A 250 19.02 25.23 0.05
C HIS A 250 18.98 23.75 0.50
N VAL A 251 18.30 23.45 1.62
CA VAL A 251 18.17 22.05 2.06
C VAL A 251 17.20 21.28 1.17
N PHE A 252 16.15 21.93 0.66
CA PHE A 252 15.25 21.33 -0.33
C PHE A 252 16.03 20.91 -1.58
N GLU A 253 16.69 21.85 -2.25
CA GLU A 253 17.44 21.64 -3.50
C GLU A 253 18.51 20.56 -3.34
N SER A 254 19.32 20.64 -2.27
CA SER A 254 20.40 19.67 -2.04
C SER A 254 19.93 18.27 -1.59
N SER A 255 18.77 18.16 -0.93
CA SER A 255 18.40 16.93 -0.20
C SER A 255 17.12 16.25 -0.66
N TYR A 256 16.30 16.89 -1.48
CA TYR A 256 14.97 16.39 -1.85
C TYR A 256 14.69 16.38 -3.35
N GLN A 257 15.65 16.82 -4.16
CA GLN A 257 15.64 16.51 -5.58
C GLN A 257 16.10 15.06 -5.78
N SER A 258 15.27 14.25 -6.43
CA SER A 258 15.65 12.93 -6.92
C SER A 258 16.60 13.08 -8.11
N PHE A 259 17.49 12.11 -8.29
CA PHE A 259 18.35 12.07 -9.49
C PHE A 259 17.54 11.96 -10.78
N ARG A 260 16.41 11.23 -10.72
CA ARG A 260 15.47 11.11 -11.84
C ARG A 260 14.61 12.37 -11.91
N VAL A 261 14.68 13.06 -13.04
CA VAL A 261 13.80 14.19 -13.37
C VAL A 261 12.42 13.64 -13.69
N ARG A 262 11.37 14.22 -13.09
CA ARG A 262 9.97 13.79 -13.28
C ARG A 262 9.37 14.32 -14.58
N ALA A 263 9.86 15.46 -15.05
CA ALA A 263 9.37 16.09 -16.27
C ALA A 263 9.81 15.30 -17.50
N ASP A 264 8.92 15.21 -18.48
CA ASP A 264 9.26 14.78 -19.83
C ASP A 264 10.08 15.87 -20.50
N LEU A 265 11.41 15.74 -20.43
CA LEU A 265 12.33 16.70 -21.03
C LEU A 265 12.23 16.73 -22.56
N MET A 266 11.79 15.64 -23.21
CA MET A 266 11.59 15.61 -24.65
C MET A 266 10.36 16.44 -25.02
N GLN A 267 9.24 16.27 -24.31
CA GLN A 267 8.06 17.09 -24.50
C GLN A 267 8.34 18.57 -24.23
N LEU A 268 9.16 18.90 -23.22
CA LEU A 268 9.56 20.29 -22.97
C LEU A 268 10.43 20.87 -24.09
N ALA A 269 11.35 20.08 -24.65
CA ALA A 269 12.29 20.55 -25.68
C ALA A 269 11.66 20.62 -27.08
N PHE A 270 10.89 19.61 -27.47
CA PHE A 270 10.38 19.42 -28.84
C PHE A 270 8.85 19.57 -28.94
N LYS A 271 8.16 19.84 -27.82
CA LYS A 271 6.72 20.11 -27.79
C LYS A 271 5.92 18.99 -28.47
N ALA A 272 5.07 19.36 -29.43
CA ALA A 272 4.18 18.43 -30.13
C ALA A 272 4.94 17.35 -30.91
N ASP A 273 6.16 17.63 -31.37
CA ASP A 273 6.99 16.67 -32.12
C ASP A 273 7.46 15.50 -31.23
N ALA A 274 7.44 15.68 -29.91
CA ALA A 274 7.78 14.62 -28.95
C ALA A 274 6.61 13.69 -28.62
N GLY A 275 5.37 14.03 -29.02
CA GLY A 275 4.15 13.36 -28.56
C GLY A 275 3.78 13.64 -27.10
N ASP A 276 2.70 13.02 -26.62
CA ASP A 276 2.28 13.05 -25.21
C ASP A 276 2.59 11.72 -24.52
N HIS A 277 3.59 11.74 -23.65
CA HIS A 277 4.02 10.59 -22.85
C HIS A 277 3.85 10.84 -21.35
N SER A 278 3.03 11.81 -20.96
CA SER A 278 2.88 12.25 -19.56
C SER A 278 2.59 11.10 -18.59
N GLN A 279 1.68 10.18 -18.95
CA GLN A 279 1.36 9.00 -18.13
C GLN A 279 2.53 8.02 -18.01
N LEU A 280 3.27 7.80 -19.09
CA LEU A 280 4.45 6.93 -19.10
C LEU A 280 5.54 7.50 -18.18
N PHE A 281 5.85 8.80 -18.30
CA PHE A 281 6.88 9.44 -17.47
C PHE A 281 6.49 9.51 -15.99
N ALA A 282 5.19 9.67 -15.69
CA ALA A 282 4.69 9.53 -14.33
C ALA A 282 4.96 8.13 -13.78
N ARG A 283 4.62 7.07 -14.55
CA ARG A 283 4.83 5.67 -14.16
C ARG A 283 6.31 5.30 -14.04
N LEU A 284 7.16 5.87 -14.89
CA LEU A 284 8.61 5.69 -14.84
C LEU A 284 9.20 6.20 -13.52
N CYS A 285 8.55 7.15 -12.85
CA CYS A 285 9.02 7.65 -11.55
C CYS A 285 8.65 6.75 -10.36
N ASP A 286 7.75 5.77 -10.55
CA ASP A 286 7.30 4.87 -9.49
C ASP A 286 8.35 3.79 -9.22
N VAL A 287 8.80 3.68 -7.96
CA VAL A 287 9.72 2.62 -7.52
C VAL A 287 9.09 1.24 -7.71
N SER A 288 7.77 1.17 -7.58
CA SER A 288 6.97 -0.03 -7.77
C SER A 288 6.89 -0.51 -9.22
N LEU A 289 7.34 0.27 -10.21
CA LEU A 289 7.38 -0.17 -11.61
C LEU A 289 8.26 -1.41 -11.80
N GLY A 290 9.41 -1.47 -11.12
CA GLY A 290 10.33 -2.59 -11.22
C GLY A 290 9.94 -3.80 -10.37
N ARG A 291 8.84 -3.74 -9.60
CA ARG A 291 8.50 -4.80 -8.65
C ARG A 291 8.09 -6.09 -9.36
N ASP A 292 8.35 -7.21 -8.70
CA ASP A 292 7.87 -8.51 -9.12
C ASP A 292 7.26 -9.27 -7.94
N THR A 293 5.96 -9.51 -7.96
CA THR A 293 5.23 -10.16 -6.87
C THR A 293 5.63 -11.61 -6.62
N ASN A 294 6.33 -12.23 -7.59
CA ASN A 294 6.83 -13.59 -7.47
C ASN A 294 8.25 -13.65 -6.90
N ALA A 295 8.89 -12.49 -6.67
CA ALA A 295 10.22 -12.44 -6.09
C ALA A 295 10.25 -13.04 -4.67
N PRO A 296 11.28 -13.83 -4.31
CA PRO A 296 11.36 -14.49 -3.01
C PRO A 296 11.25 -13.50 -1.84
N ALA A 297 10.32 -13.75 -0.93
CA ALA A 297 10.13 -12.96 0.29
C ALA A 297 10.68 -13.66 1.54
N ASN A 298 10.85 -14.98 1.49
CA ASN A 298 11.37 -15.83 2.56
C ASN A 298 12.40 -16.80 1.99
N ILE A 299 13.24 -17.36 2.86
CA ILE A 299 14.08 -18.52 2.52
C ILE A 299 13.21 -19.78 2.60
N SER A 300 13.58 -20.82 1.87
CA SER A 300 12.90 -22.11 1.95
C SER A 300 13.17 -22.83 3.28
N PRO A 301 12.26 -23.70 3.76
CA PRO A 301 12.49 -24.51 4.95
C PRO A 301 13.77 -25.35 4.87
N GLU A 302 14.11 -25.86 3.68
CA GLU A 302 15.32 -26.64 3.43
C GLU A 302 16.59 -25.78 3.62
N GLU A 303 16.60 -24.55 3.12
CA GLU A 303 17.70 -23.61 3.33
C GLU A 303 17.85 -23.20 4.80
N GLU A 304 16.74 -23.10 5.54
CA GLU A 304 16.78 -22.83 6.97
C GLU A 304 17.38 -24.02 7.75
N LEU A 305 17.06 -25.25 7.36
CA LEU A 305 17.64 -26.47 7.94
C LEU A 305 19.16 -26.54 7.73
N GLN A 306 19.66 -26.14 6.55
CA GLN A 306 21.09 -26.11 6.24
C GLN A 306 21.89 -25.21 7.20
N PHE A 307 21.27 -24.18 7.80
CA PHE A 307 21.95 -23.39 8.83
C PHE A 307 22.27 -24.21 10.07
N GLY A 308 21.46 -25.22 10.39
CA GLY A 308 21.68 -26.12 11.51
C GLY A 308 22.99 -26.92 11.43
N GLU A 309 23.51 -27.13 10.22
CA GLU A 309 24.73 -27.90 9.95
C GLU A 309 26.01 -27.06 10.09
N ARG A 310 25.88 -25.72 10.16
CA ARG A 310 27.04 -24.84 10.25
C ARG A 310 27.76 -25.00 11.59
N LYS A 311 29.10 -24.99 11.53
CA LYS A 311 29.97 -25.12 12.71
C LYS A 311 29.74 -24.01 13.74
N ASP A 312 29.61 -22.77 13.30
CA ASP A 312 29.37 -21.60 14.16
C ASP A 312 28.04 -21.71 14.94
N ILE A 313 26.97 -22.14 14.29
CA ILE A 313 25.66 -22.40 14.92
C ILE A 313 25.73 -23.59 15.89
N THR A 314 26.38 -24.68 15.49
CA THR A 314 26.50 -25.88 16.33
C THR A 314 27.33 -25.59 17.59
N VAL A 315 28.42 -24.83 17.46
CA VAL A 315 29.24 -24.38 18.60
C VAL A 315 28.41 -23.53 19.55
N LEU A 316 27.64 -22.56 19.06
CA LEU A 316 26.79 -21.72 19.91
C LEU A 316 25.69 -22.54 20.60
N ARG A 317 25.04 -23.47 19.91
CA ARG A 317 24.04 -24.38 20.50
C ARG A 317 24.65 -25.24 21.61
N ASN A 318 25.85 -25.77 21.40
CA ASN A 318 26.56 -26.56 22.41
C ASN A 318 26.99 -25.71 23.60
N ALA A 319 27.45 -24.47 23.37
CA ALA A 319 27.77 -23.53 24.45
C ALA A 319 26.53 -23.23 25.31
N ILE A 320 25.37 -22.95 24.69
CA ILE A 320 24.10 -22.72 25.39
C ILE A 320 23.70 -23.90 26.29
N LYS A 321 23.96 -25.14 25.84
CA LYS A 321 23.67 -26.36 26.61
C LYS A 321 24.64 -26.57 27.78
N LYS A 322 25.91 -26.17 27.62
CA LYS A 322 26.96 -26.36 28.64
C LYS A 322 26.96 -25.25 29.69
N THR A 323 26.50 -24.05 29.35
CA THR A 323 26.44 -22.92 30.28
C THR A 323 25.32 -23.09 31.30
N THR A 324 25.67 -23.07 32.59
CA THR A 324 24.73 -23.10 33.72
C THR A 324 24.33 -21.71 34.20
N ASP A 325 25.09 -20.66 33.88
CA ASP A 325 24.75 -19.27 34.20
C ASP A 325 23.59 -18.76 33.31
N PRO A 326 22.43 -18.37 33.90
CA PRO A 326 21.30 -17.85 33.15
C PRO A 326 21.60 -16.60 32.32
N LYS A 327 22.49 -15.70 32.80
CA LYS A 327 22.80 -14.45 32.08
C LYS A 327 23.61 -14.72 30.82
N GLU A 328 24.69 -15.49 30.94
CA GLU A 328 25.49 -15.88 29.79
C GLU A 328 24.70 -16.77 28.82
N GLN A 329 23.80 -17.64 29.31
CA GLN A 329 22.90 -18.41 28.46
C GLN A 329 21.98 -17.51 27.61
N ALA A 330 21.40 -16.46 28.22
CA ALA A 330 20.55 -15.49 27.51
C ALA A 330 21.36 -14.70 26.44
N ARG A 331 22.60 -14.32 26.75
CA ARG A 331 23.51 -13.67 25.81
C ARG A 331 23.84 -14.57 24.62
N LEU A 332 24.19 -15.83 24.86
CA LEU A 332 24.48 -16.80 23.80
C LEU A 332 23.26 -17.07 22.91
N ARG A 333 22.06 -17.18 23.49
CA ARG A 333 20.80 -17.27 22.70
C ARG A 333 20.58 -16.04 21.81
N THR A 334 20.85 -14.85 22.34
CA THR A 334 20.75 -13.60 21.57
C THR A 334 21.75 -13.59 20.41
N ASN A 335 22.99 -14.02 20.65
CA ASN A 335 24.02 -14.14 19.61
C ASN A 335 23.62 -15.14 18.53
N LEU A 336 23.11 -16.31 18.92
CA LEU A 336 22.62 -17.33 17.99
C LEU A 336 21.48 -16.78 17.12
N ASN A 337 20.48 -16.12 17.73
CA ASN A 337 19.36 -15.53 17.01
C ASN A 337 19.81 -14.43 16.04
N ASN A 338 20.77 -13.59 16.44
CA ASN A 338 21.33 -12.56 15.56
C ASN A 338 22.12 -13.16 14.38
N LEU A 339 22.88 -14.23 14.63
CA LEU A 339 23.61 -14.96 13.59
C LEU A 339 22.63 -15.57 12.58
N VAL A 340 21.66 -16.36 13.04
CA VAL A 340 20.64 -16.98 12.17
C VAL A 340 19.90 -15.91 11.37
N LYS A 341 19.44 -14.84 12.02
CA LYS A 341 18.78 -13.71 11.33
C LYS A 341 19.65 -13.08 10.24
N THR A 342 20.95 -12.92 10.50
CA THR A 342 21.89 -12.36 9.52
C THR A 342 22.09 -13.31 8.34
N LEU A 343 22.25 -14.61 8.61
CA LEU A 343 22.38 -15.63 7.58
C LEU A 343 21.12 -15.73 6.71
N SER A 344 19.93 -15.73 7.32
CA SER A 344 18.66 -15.71 6.58
C SER A 344 18.54 -14.48 5.68
N GLN A 345 18.96 -13.30 6.15
CA GLN A 345 18.95 -12.07 5.35
C GLN A 345 19.90 -12.15 4.16
N LEU A 346 21.14 -12.60 4.37
CA LEU A 346 22.14 -12.74 3.30
C LEU A 346 21.71 -13.78 2.27
N LYS A 347 21.17 -14.92 2.74
CA LYS A 347 20.69 -15.98 1.86
C LYS A 347 19.48 -15.53 1.03
N LEU A 348 18.55 -14.79 1.63
CA LEU A 348 17.43 -14.22 0.89
C LEU A 348 17.89 -13.19 -0.15
N GLN A 349 18.90 -12.37 0.16
CA GLN A 349 19.48 -11.44 -0.80
C GLN A 349 20.10 -12.17 -2.01
N ASP A 350 20.85 -13.24 -1.77
CA ASP A 350 21.39 -14.11 -2.82
C ASP A 350 20.28 -14.74 -3.68
N ASN A 351 19.24 -15.30 -3.05
CA ASN A 351 18.10 -15.89 -3.74
C ASN A 351 17.37 -14.86 -4.62
N ARG A 352 17.19 -13.63 -4.13
CA ARG A 352 16.56 -12.54 -4.89
C ARG A 352 17.44 -12.07 -6.04
N ALA A 353 18.75 -11.94 -5.85
CA ALA A 353 19.67 -11.56 -6.91
C ALA A 353 19.61 -12.56 -8.07
N LYS A 354 19.72 -13.86 -7.77
CA LYS A 354 19.60 -14.95 -8.75
C LYS A 354 18.24 -14.97 -9.43
N TYR A 355 17.16 -14.77 -8.66
CA TYR A 355 15.81 -14.68 -9.20
C TYR A 355 15.71 -13.55 -10.24
N PHE A 356 16.11 -12.33 -9.89
CA PHE A 356 15.99 -11.17 -10.78
C PHE A 356 16.87 -11.31 -12.02
N GLU A 357 18.11 -11.78 -11.88
CA GLU A 357 18.99 -12.08 -13.01
C GLU A 357 18.35 -13.07 -13.99
N GLN A 358 17.78 -14.16 -13.47
CA GLN A 358 17.14 -15.18 -14.30
C GLN A 358 15.87 -14.68 -14.98
N VAL A 359 14.96 -14.03 -14.26
CA VAL A 359 13.69 -13.57 -14.85
C VAL A 359 13.91 -12.43 -15.84
N ASP A 360 14.89 -11.56 -15.60
CA ASP A 360 15.21 -10.47 -16.53
C ASP A 360 15.80 -11.01 -17.83
N TYR A 361 16.73 -11.97 -17.75
CA TYR A 361 17.28 -12.65 -18.91
C TYR A 361 16.19 -13.31 -19.76
N LEU A 362 15.28 -14.06 -19.13
CA LEU A 362 14.20 -14.75 -19.84
C LEU A 362 13.16 -13.79 -20.43
N ARG A 363 12.76 -12.75 -19.69
CA ARG A 363 11.81 -11.74 -20.18
C ARG A 363 12.41 -10.95 -21.34
N ALA A 364 13.69 -10.62 -21.30
CA ALA A 364 14.40 -9.98 -22.41
C ALA A 364 14.42 -10.84 -23.68
N GLN A 365 14.35 -12.17 -23.53
CA GLN A 365 14.22 -13.14 -24.64
C GLN A 365 12.77 -13.40 -25.07
N GLY A 366 11.78 -12.77 -24.42
CA GLY A 366 10.36 -13.02 -24.68
C GLY A 366 9.84 -14.34 -24.09
N HIS A 367 10.56 -14.96 -23.16
CA HIS A 367 10.14 -16.19 -22.49
C HIS A 367 9.28 -15.92 -21.25
N ALA A 368 8.29 -16.78 -21.03
CA ALA A 368 7.41 -16.71 -19.87
C ALA A 368 8.15 -17.13 -18.58
N THR A 369 7.94 -16.37 -17.51
CA THR A 369 8.58 -16.62 -16.19
C THR A 369 7.62 -17.19 -15.15
N ASP A 370 6.38 -17.55 -15.54
CA ASP A 370 5.33 -17.98 -14.60
C ASP A 370 5.73 -19.19 -13.74
N LYS A 371 6.61 -20.06 -14.27
CA LYS A 371 7.10 -21.26 -13.60
C LYS A 371 8.27 -21.02 -12.64
N ILE A 372 8.86 -19.82 -12.64
CA ILE A 372 10.03 -19.45 -11.83
C ILE A 372 9.60 -18.87 -10.47
N CYS A 373 8.30 -18.91 -10.17
CA CYS A 373 7.79 -18.53 -8.85
C CYS A 373 8.59 -19.24 -7.76
N ALA A 374 8.97 -18.50 -6.72
CA ALA A 374 9.51 -19.09 -5.50
C ALA A 374 8.60 -20.25 -5.08
N PRO A 375 9.17 -21.40 -4.66
CA PRO A 375 8.43 -22.63 -4.39
C PRO A 375 7.22 -22.30 -3.55
N ASN A 376 6.04 -22.68 -4.05
CA ASN A 376 4.73 -22.42 -3.47
C ASN A 376 4.75 -22.55 -1.94
N GLU A 377 4.98 -21.44 -1.23
CA GLU A 377 4.41 -21.27 0.08
C GLU A 377 2.91 -21.41 -0.16
N LYS A 378 2.34 -22.54 0.28
CA LYS A 378 0.89 -22.75 0.28
C LYS A 378 0.29 -21.45 0.77
N LYS A 379 -0.38 -20.69 -0.11
CA LYS A 379 -0.92 -19.37 0.24
C LYS A 379 -1.96 -19.63 1.31
N THR A 380 -1.54 -19.51 2.57
CA THR A 380 -2.44 -19.66 3.70
C THR A 380 -3.54 -18.64 3.47
N PRO A 381 -4.82 -19.06 3.47
CA PRO A 381 -5.91 -18.13 3.26
C PRO A 381 -5.81 -16.99 4.28
N LEU A 382 -6.06 -15.77 3.83
CA LEU A 382 -6.07 -14.62 4.74
C LEU A 382 -7.15 -14.84 5.81
N PRO A 383 -6.89 -14.47 7.07
CA PRO A 383 -7.94 -14.42 8.08
C PRO A 383 -9.13 -13.59 7.57
N ARG A 384 -10.37 -14.05 7.81
CA ARG A 384 -11.60 -13.46 7.26
C ARG A 384 -11.69 -11.93 7.49
N ALA A 385 -11.32 -11.46 8.69
CA ALA A 385 -11.31 -10.03 9.01
C ALA A 385 -10.34 -9.23 8.11
N ILE A 386 -9.14 -9.75 7.88
CA ILE A 386 -8.13 -9.11 7.00
C ILE A 386 -8.59 -9.13 5.55
N ALA A 387 -9.17 -10.24 5.09
CA ALA A 387 -9.71 -10.34 3.73
C ALA A 387 -10.80 -9.28 3.48
N ARG A 388 -11.71 -9.03 4.44
CA ARG A 388 -12.76 -8.00 4.32
C ARG A 388 -12.19 -6.58 4.25
N ILE A 389 -11.22 -6.29 5.11
CA ILE A 389 -10.50 -5.00 5.07
C ILE A 389 -9.88 -4.84 3.68
N PHE A 390 -9.12 -5.83 3.23
CA PHE A 390 -8.47 -5.79 1.92
C PHE A 390 -9.46 -5.57 0.76
N ARG A 391 -10.62 -6.24 0.77
CA ARG A 391 -11.68 -6.00 -0.22
C ARG A 391 -12.19 -4.56 -0.19
N SER A 392 -12.38 -4.00 1.01
CA SER A 392 -12.83 -2.61 1.18
C SER A 392 -11.79 -1.58 0.68
N LEU A 393 -10.50 -1.92 0.75
CA LEU A 393 -9.43 -1.12 0.17
C LEU A 393 -9.43 -1.17 -1.37
N HIS A 394 -9.86 -2.29 -1.97
CA HIS A 394 -9.84 -2.52 -3.42
C HIS A 394 -11.11 -2.08 -4.15
N ALA A 395 -12.27 -1.97 -3.48
CA ALA A 395 -13.51 -1.59 -4.17
C ALA A 395 -13.28 -0.34 -5.05
N PHE A 396 -13.55 -0.46 -6.35
CA PHE A 396 -13.15 0.56 -7.31
C PHE A 396 -14.00 1.82 -7.11
N VAL A 397 -13.41 2.99 -7.37
CA VAL A 397 -14.11 4.28 -7.38
C VAL A 397 -14.57 4.52 -8.80
N GLU A 398 -15.50 3.70 -9.29
CA GLU A 398 -16.37 4.11 -10.38
C GLU A 398 -17.71 4.46 -9.76
N GLU A 399 -17.82 5.65 -9.17
CA GLU A 399 -19.07 6.40 -9.14
C GLU A 399 -18.86 7.78 -8.51
N GLN A 400 -19.39 8.78 -9.21
CA GLN A 400 -19.57 10.12 -8.68
C GLN A 400 -20.45 10.07 -7.42
N ALA A 401 -19.98 10.75 -6.38
CA ALA A 401 -20.78 11.49 -5.41
C ALA A 401 -22.15 10.90 -4.98
N ALA A 402 -22.14 9.94 -4.05
CA ALA A 402 -23.16 9.83 -2.98
C ALA A 402 -22.71 8.93 -1.82
N ASP A 403 -22.01 7.81 -2.12
CA ASP A 403 -21.92 6.67 -1.19
C ASP A 403 -20.57 6.48 -0.44
N HIS A 404 -19.63 7.44 -0.54
CA HIS A 404 -18.32 7.28 0.13
C HIS A 404 -18.45 7.27 1.67
N THR A 405 -19.42 7.98 2.25
CA THR A 405 -19.72 7.92 3.69
C THR A 405 -20.09 6.50 4.13
N ARG A 406 -20.93 5.81 3.36
CA ARG A 406 -21.34 4.43 3.64
C ARG A 406 -20.15 3.47 3.52
N ARG A 407 -19.32 3.64 2.48
CA ARG A 407 -18.09 2.87 2.33
C ARG A 407 -17.13 3.10 3.50
N SER A 408 -16.95 4.34 3.92
CA SER A 408 -16.15 4.68 5.10
C SER A 408 -16.72 4.02 6.36
N ARG A 409 -18.04 3.97 6.55
CA ARG A 409 -18.67 3.23 7.65
C ARG A 409 -18.30 1.75 7.63
N TYR A 410 -18.49 1.06 6.49
CA TYR A 410 -18.13 -0.36 6.38
C TYR A 410 -16.65 -0.62 6.65
N TYR A 411 -15.78 0.17 6.03
CA TYR A 411 -14.34 0.07 6.25
C TYR A 411 -13.96 0.29 7.72
N MET A 412 -14.53 1.31 8.37
CA MET A 412 -14.30 1.60 9.78
C MET A 412 -14.83 0.49 10.69
N SER A 413 -15.97 -0.12 10.37
CA SER A 413 -16.54 -1.25 11.11
C SER A 413 -15.66 -2.51 10.99
N PHE A 414 -15.14 -2.81 9.80
CA PHE A 414 -14.20 -3.92 9.64
C PHE A 414 -12.87 -3.67 10.34
N LEU A 415 -12.35 -2.44 10.30
CA LEU A 415 -11.17 -2.05 11.08
C LEU A 415 -11.42 -2.21 12.58
N LEU A 416 -12.59 -1.78 13.08
CA LEU A 416 -12.94 -1.89 14.49
C LEU A 416 -12.98 -3.35 14.92
N ALA A 417 -13.68 -4.22 14.16
CA ALA A 417 -13.73 -5.65 14.44
C ALA A 417 -12.33 -6.31 14.41
N TYR A 418 -11.47 -5.91 13.46
CA TYR A 418 -10.09 -6.37 13.40
C TYR A 418 -9.26 -5.93 14.60
N LEU A 419 -9.43 -4.69 15.07
CA LEU A 419 -8.71 -4.14 16.21
C LEU A 419 -9.16 -4.74 17.55
N THR A 420 -10.45 -5.07 17.69
CA THR A 420 -11.02 -5.66 18.92
C THR A 420 -11.02 -7.18 18.91
N ASN A 421 -10.58 -7.80 17.81
CA ASN A 421 -10.70 -9.25 17.58
C ASN A 421 -12.13 -9.76 17.79
N ALA A 422 -13.12 -8.90 17.50
CA ALA A 422 -14.53 -9.24 17.66
C ALA A 422 -14.99 -10.20 16.54
N PRO A 423 -15.91 -11.12 16.84
CA PRO A 423 -16.56 -11.90 15.81
C PRO A 423 -17.33 -10.95 14.87
N PRO A 424 -17.38 -11.25 13.57
CA PRO A 424 -18.07 -10.39 12.63
C PRO A 424 -19.58 -10.35 12.97
N THR A 425 -20.15 -9.15 13.03
CA THR A 425 -21.54 -8.88 13.47
C THR A 425 -22.59 -9.17 12.38
N VAL A 426 -23.84 -9.38 12.79
CA VAL A 426 -25.04 -9.85 12.02
C VAL A 426 -25.38 -9.05 10.75
N SER A 427 -24.84 -7.85 10.55
CA SER A 427 -24.86 -7.18 9.23
C SER A 427 -24.25 -8.04 8.11
N ASP A 428 -23.47 -9.06 8.50
CA ASP A 428 -22.94 -10.16 7.70
C ASP A 428 -23.97 -10.93 6.87
N GLU A 429 -25.23 -11.07 7.29
CA GLU A 429 -26.24 -11.77 6.48
C GLU A 429 -26.84 -10.89 5.39
N LEU A 430 -27.03 -9.61 5.70
CA LEU A 430 -27.52 -8.61 4.75
C LEU A 430 -26.46 -8.30 3.70
N GLU A 431 -25.18 -8.22 4.11
CA GLU A 431 -24.03 -8.22 3.22
C GLU A 431 -23.89 -9.55 2.49
N SER A 432 -24.08 -10.74 3.07
CA SER A 432 -24.01 -11.98 2.26
C SER A 432 -25.10 -12.01 1.17
N LYS A 433 -26.26 -11.41 1.40
CA LYS A 433 -27.38 -11.34 0.44
C LYS A 433 -27.20 -10.19 -0.57
N GLN A 434 -26.66 -9.04 -0.14
CA GLN A 434 -26.38 -7.87 -0.99
C GLN A 434 -25.03 -7.96 -1.71
N GLU A 435 -24.01 -8.60 -1.14
CA GLU A 435 -22.75 -9.02 -1.79
C GLU A 435 -23.02 -10.15 -2.77
N LYS A 436 -23.93 -11.11 -2.49
CA LYS A 436 -24.39 -12.07 -3.52
C LYS A 436 -25.10 -11.35 -4.68
N LYS A 437 -25.84 -10.27 -4.39
CA LYS A 437 -26.52 -9.45 -5.40
C LYS A 437 -25.55 -8.56 -6.19
N ALA A 438 -24.64 -7.87 -5.51
CA ALA A 438 -23.61 -7.01 -6.12
C ALA A 438 -22.51 -7.82 -6.84
N TRP A 439 -22.19 -9.03 -6.37
CA TRP A 439 -21.32 -9.97 -7.08
C TRP A 439 -22.04 -10.70 -8.21
N ALA A 440 -23.37 -10.86 -8.15
CA ALA A 440 -24.19 -11.27 -9.30
C ALA A 440 -24.32 -10.15 -10.34
N ASP A 441 -24.27 -8.88 -9.92
CA ASP A 441 -24.26 -7.71 -10.79
C ASP A 441 -22.85 -7.41 -11.39
N LEU A 442 -21.77 -7.82 -10.71
CA LEU A 442 -20.37 -7.63 -11.15
C LEU A 442 -19.69 -8.89 -11.70
N SER A 443 -20.32 -10.07 -11.58
CA SER A 443 -19.94 -11.27 -12.35
C SER A 443 -20.80 -11.33 -13.61
N PRO A 444 -20.25 -11.60 -14.80
CA PRO A 444 -21.06 -11.79 -16.01
C PRO A 444 -21.88 -13.11 -16.03
N VAL A 445 -22.11 -13.74 -14.87
CA VAL A 445 -23.05 -14.86 -14.72
C VAL A 445 -24.36 -14.30 -14.16
N SER A 446 -25.21 -13.86 -15.08
CA SER A 446 -26.60 -13.47 -14.83
C SER A 446 -27.36 -14.50 -13.98
N GLN A 447 -27.95 -14.06 -12.86
CA GLN A 447 -28.95 -14.84 -12.13
C GLN A 447 -30.37 -14.75 -12.72
N ASP A 448 -30.58 -14.11 -13.87
CA ASP A 448 -31.87 -14.13 -14.60
C ASP A 448 -31.96 -15.23 -15.67
N GLY A 449 -31.02 -16.19 -15.68
CA GLY A 449 -30.92 -17.16 -16.78
C GLY A 449 -30.53 -16.52 -18.12
N LEU A 450 -30.25 -15.22 -18.16
CA LEU A 450 -29.95 -14.44 -19.37
C LEU A 450 -28.45 -14.33 -19.66
N SER A 451 -27.87 -15.23 -20.45
CA SER A 451 -26.46 -15.18 -20.84
C SER A 451 -26.13 -14.00 -21.79
N ARG A 452 -25.05 -13.24 -21.52
CA ARG A 452 -24.60 -12.09 -22.34
C ARG A 452 -23.50 -12.48 -23.33
N CYS A 453 -23.56 -11.98 -24.56
CA CYS A 453 -22.44 -12.06 -25.51
C CYS A 453 -21.43 -10.94 -25.25
N LEU A 454 -20.17 -11.28 -25.02
CA LEU A 454 -19.10 -10.31 -24.73
C LEU A 454 -18.61 -9.55 -25.99
N LEU A 455 -18.96 -10.00 -27.20
CA LEU A 455 -18.57 -9.35 -28.46
C LEU A 455 -19.60 -8.30 -28.91
N CYS A 456 -20.89 -8.62 -28.83
CA CYS A 456 -21.96 -7.71 -29.26
C CYS A 456 -22.80 -7.12 -28.12
N LYS A 457 -22.50 -7.48 -26.87
CA LYS A 457 -23.17 -7.04 -25.64
C LYS A 457 -24.68 -7.36 -25.55
N LYS A 458 -25.22 -8.21 -26.42
CA LYS A 458 -26.62 -8.65 -26.38
C LYS A 458 -26.87 -9.73 -25.32
N LEU A 459 -28.08 -9.72 -24.75
CA LEU A 459 -28.56 -10.67 -23.74
C LEU A 459 -29.40 -11.79 -24.40
N TYR A 460 -29.29 -13.01 -23.89
CA TYR A 460 -29.95 -14.20 -24.42
C TYR A 460 -30.56 -15.03 -23.30
N ALA A 461 -31.75 -15.59 -23.48
CA ALA A 461 -32.52 -16.36 -22.47
C ALA A 461 -31.86 -17.65 -21.91
N GLY A 462 -30.58 -17.86 -22.16
CA GLY A 462 -29.80 -18.96 -21.61
C GLY A 462 -28.57 -19.29 -22.43
N ARG A 463 -27.74 -20.17 -21.87
CA ARG A 463 -26.48 -20.63 -22.49
C ARG A 463 -26.69 -21.23 -23.87
N SER A 464 -27.79 -21.95 -24.09
CA SER A 464 -28.13 -22.55 -25.38
C SER A 464 -28.44 -21.50 -26.45
N ALA A 465 -29.14 -20.43 -26.09
CA ALA A 465 -29.44 -19.30 -26.99
C ALA A 465 -28.18 -18.48 -27.28
N LEU A 466 -27.34 -18.23 -26.27
CA LEU A 466 -26.04 -17.59 -26.47
C LEU A 466 -25.11 -18.42 -27.35
N THR A 467 -25.04 -19.74 -27.16
CA THR A 467 -24.20 -20.63 -27.98
C THR A 467 -24.67 -20.64 -29.43
N ARG A 468 -25.98 -20.63 -29.68
CA ARG A 468 -26.54 -20.54 -31.03
C ARG A 468 -26.21 -19.19 -31.68
N HIS A 469 -26.34 -18.10 -30.93
CA HIS A 469 -25.95 -16.77 -31.39
C HIS A 469 -24.45 -16.70 -31.72
N TYR A 470 -23.60 -17.19 -30.82
CA TYR A 470 -22.15 -17.18 -31.00
C TYR A 470 -21.74 -17.97 -32.23
N LYS A 471 -22.36 -19.15 -32.45
CA LYS A 471 -22.11 -19.93 -33.67
C LYS A 471 -22.59 -19.20 -34.94
N ALA A 472 -23.77 -18.60 -34.90
CA ALA A 472 -24.35 -17.96 -36.08
C ALA A 472 -23.67 -16.65 -36.49
N LEU A 473 -23.08 -15.89 -35.54
CA LEU A 473 -22.55 -14.55 -35.83
C LEU A 473 -21.06 -14.37 -35.57
N HIS A 474 -20.41 -15.29 -34.85
CA HIS A 474 -19.00 -15.14 -34.45
C HIS A 474 -18.09 -16.30 -34.85
N THR A 475 -18.60 -17.50 -35.18
CA THR A 475 -17.75 -18.60 -35.71
C THR A 475 -17.66 -18.65 -37.22
N ASP A 476 -18.64 -18.13 -37.95
CA ASP A 476 -18.57 -18.01 -39.42
C ASP A 476 -17.72 -16.79 -39.78
N ASP A 477 -16.40 -16.95 -39.63
CA ASP A 477 -15.24 -16.21 -40.16
C ASP A 477 -15.24 -14.67 -40.24
N THR A 478 -16.25 -13.99 -39.72
CA THR A 478 -16.37 -12.53 -39.84
C THR A 478 -15.68 -11.80 -38.69
N THR A 479 -15.85 -12.28 -37.45
CA THR A 479 -15.35 -11.58 -36.25
C THR A 479 -13.87 -11.87 -35.96
N PHE A 480 -13.37 -13.05 -36.33
CA PHE A 480 -11.98 -13.47 -36.07
C PHE A 480 -11.09 -13.43 -37.32
N SER A 481 -11.59 -12.89 -38.44
CA SER A 481 -10.78 -12.70 -39.68
C SER A 481 -9.64 -11.71 -39.50
N ARG A 482 -9.78 -10.77 -38.56
CA ARG A 482 -8.74 -9.81 -38.19
C ARG A 482 -8.57 -9.78 -36.68
N PRO A 483 -7.33 -9.68 -36.18
CA PRO A 483 -7.08 -9.49 -34.76
C PRO A 483 -7.78 -8.24 -34.24
N PHE A 484 -8.47 -8.34 -33.10
CA PHE A 484 -9.11 -7.20 -32.43
C PHE A 484 -8.75 -7.16 -30.95
N SER A 485 -8.71 -5.97 -30.36
CA SER A 485 -8.48 -5.81 -28.93
C SER A 485 -9.74 -6.20 -28.15
N CYS A 486 -9.59 -7.00 -27.09
CA CYS A 486 -10.73 -7.39 -26.26
C CYS A 486 -11.44 -6.14 -25.69
N PRO A 487 -12.74 -5.93 -26.00
CA PRO A 487 -13.47 -4.75 -25.57
C PRO A 487 -13.55 -4.63 -24.04
N GLU A 488 -13.65 -5.76 -23.34
CA GLU A 488 -13.72 -5.78 -21.87
C GLU A 488 -12.35 -5.50 -21.23
N CYS A 489 -11.24 -5.93 -21.86
CA CYS A 489 -9.89 -5.58 -21.39
C CYS A 489 -9.53 -4.12 -21.61
N GLN A 490 -9.97 -3.53 -22.73
CA GLN A 490 -9.84 -2.10 -22.96
C GLN A 490 -10.64 -1.28 -21.94
N LEU A 491 -11.83 -1.76 -21.55
CA LEU A 491 -12.67 -1.09 -20.54
C LEU A 491 -12.04 -1.13 -19.14
N ILE A 492 -11.37 -2.22 -18.76
CA ILE A 492 -10.74 -2.39 -17.44
C ILE A 492 -9.26 -1.97 -17.40
N GLY A 493 -8.75 -1.35 -18.48
CA GLY A 493 -7.36 -0.85 -18.57
C GLY A 493 -6.29 -1.94 -18.47
N LEU A 494 -6.65 -3.20 -18.77
CA LEU A 494 -5.69 -4.30 -18.91
C LEU A 494 -4.97 -4.17 -20.25
N GLU A 495 -3.67 -4.50 -20.26
CA GLU A 495 -2.77 -4.42 -21.44
C GLU A 495 -3.46 -4.98 -22.70
N GLU A 496 -3.32 -4.29 -23.85
CA GLU A 496 -4.05 -4.60 -25.08
C GLU A 496 -3.90 -6.07 -25.48
N THR A 497 -4.91 -6.88 -25.14
CA THR A 497 -4.91 -8.29 -25.52
C THR A 497 -5.57 -8.42 -26.87
N LEU A 498 -4.74 -8.55 -27.90
CA LEU A 498 -5.15 -8.81 -29.27
C LEU A 498 -5.62 -10.26 -29.44
N ILE A 499 -6.87 -10.42 -29.84
CA ILE A 499 -7.56 -11.69 -30.04
C ILE A 499 -7.64 -11.95 -31.54
N GLY A 500 -6.89 -12.94 -32.03
CA GLY A 500 -6.83 -13.30 -33.45
C GLY A 500 -7.56 -14.60 -33.81
N SER A 501 -8.18 -15.29 -32.85
CA SER A 501 -8.95 -16.52 -33.13
C SER A 501 -9.98 -16.82 -32.03
N ALA A 502 -11.00 -17.61 -32.37
CA ALA A 502 -12.00 -18.08 -31.42
C ALA A 502 -11.40 -18.88 -30.24
N ARG A 503 -10.29 -19.60 -30.47
CA ARG A 503 -9.57 -20.33 -29.41
C ARG A 503 -8.83 -19.39 -28.45
N GLN A 504 -8.17 -18.36 -28.98
CA GLN A 504 -7.54 -17.32 -28.15
C GLN A 504 -8.59 -16.56 -27.34
N TRP A 505 -9.76 -16.28 -27.92
CA TRP A 505 -10.89 -15.68 -27.22
C TRP A 505 -11.37 -16.53 -26.04
N SER A 506 -11.61 -17.83 -26.25
CA SER A 506 -12.08 -18.72 -25.17
C SER A 506 -11.08 -18.79 -24.01
N ASN A 507 -9.79 -18.94 -24.31
CA ASN A 507 -8.74 -18.98 -23.29
C ASN A 507 -8.60 -17.65 -22.55
N HIS A 508 -8.73 -16.53 -23.27
CA HIS A 508 -8.65 -15.19 -22.71
C HIS A 508 -9.79 -14.93 -21.71
N VAL A 509 -11.02 -15.25 -22.10
CA VAL A 509 -12.21 -15.12 -21.25
C VAL A 509 -12.08 -15.95 -19.96
N GLU A 510 -11.58 -17.19 -20.07
CA GLU A 510 -11.34 -18.07 -18.92
C GLU A 510 -10.22 -17.57 -18.00
N ARG A 511 -9.10 -17.09 -18.56
CA ARG A 511 -7.93 -16.61 -17.81
C ARG A 511 -8.22 -15.38 -16.95
N TYR A 512 -9.05 -14.46 -17.45
CA TYR A 512 -9.40 -13.22 -16.75
C TYR A 512 -10.69 -13.32 -15.94
N GLY A 513 -11.30 -14.51 -15.85
CA GLY A 513 -12.55 -14.72 -15.11
C GLY A 513 -13.72 -13.90 -15.66
N LEU A 514 -13.62 -13.43 -16.92
CA LEU A 514 -14.70 -12.75 -17.62
C LEU A 514 -15.77 -13.82 -17.84
N ALA A 515 -16.87 -13.78 -17.08
CA ALA A 515 -17.72 -14.95 -17.05
C ALA A 515 -18.43 -15.21 -18.39
N VAL A 516 -17.97 -16.25 -19.07
CA VAL A 516 -18.82 -17.03 -19.96
C VAL A 516 -18.97 -18.35 -19.25
N SER A 517 -20.20 -18.70 -18.88
CA SER A 517 -20.53 -20.06 -18.48
C SER A 517 -20.33 -20.96 -19.71
N ALA A 518 -19.07 -21.38 -19.91
CA ALA A 518 -18.49 -22.33 -20.85
C ALA A 518 -18.98 -22.34 -22.32
N LEU A 519 -18.05 -22.08 -23.24
CA LEU A 519 -18.10 -22.53 -24.65
C LEU A 519 -17.24 -23.80 -24.79
N PRO A 520 -17.55 -24.71 -25.74
CA PRO A 520 -17.09 -26.09 -25.71
C PRO A 520 -15.60 -26.24 -26.02
N SER A 521 -14.97 -27.13 -25.26
CA SER A 521 -13.67 -27.71 -25.54
C SER A 521 -13.72 -28.60 -26.80
N SER A 522 -12.80 -28.33 -27.73
CA SER A 522 -12.33 -29.16 -28.86
C SER A 522 -12.97 -28.93 -30.26
N PRO A 523 -12.16 -28.98 -31.35
CA PRO A 523 -12.62 -28.86 -32.73
C PRO A 523 -13.31 -30.14 -33.22
N PRO A 524 -14.18 -30.08 -34.26
CA PRO A 524 -14.61 -31.28 -34.96
C PRO A 524 -13.41 -31.96 -35.61
N LYS A 525 -13.38 -33.30 -35.54
CA LYS A 525 -12.40 -34.12 -36.27
C LYS A 525 -12.49 -33.81 -37.78
N PRO A 526 -11.37 -33.86 -38.51
CA PRO A 526 -11.41 -33.77 -39.97
C PRO A 526 -12.23 -34.95 -40.52
N GLY A 527 -13.19 -34.62 -41.37
CA GLY A 527 -13.87 -35.55 -42.27
C GLY A 527 -13.37 -35.32 -43.68
#